data_AF-A0AAE0VR67-F1
#
_entry.id   AF-A0AAE0VR67-F1
#
_cell.length_a   1.000
_cell.length_b   1.000
_cell.length_c   1.000
_cell.angle_alpha   90.00
_cell.angle_beta   90.00
_cell.angle_gamma   90.00
#
_symmetry.space_group_name_H-M   'P 1'
#
loop_
_entity.id
_entity.type
_entity.pdbx_description
1 polymer ?
#
loop_
_entity_poly.entity_id
_entity_poly.type
_entity_poly.pdbx_seq_one_letter_code
_entity_poly.pdbx_strand_id
1 'polypeptide(L)'
;MILDIKDTVLCLANDLDIKDTVLCFANDLDIKDTVLCFANDLDIKDTVLCFANDLDIKDTVLCFANDLDIKDTVLCFANDLDIKDTVLCFANDLDIKDTVLCFANECSS
;
A
#
# COMPACT_ATOMS: atom_id res chain seq x y z
N MET A 1 -16.56 2.25 14.14
CA MET A 1 -16.67 3.67 14.53
C MET A 1 -15.38 4.27 14.06
N ILE A 2 -15.45 5.18 13.09
CA ILE A 2 -14.27 5.78 12.48
C ILE A 2 -13.74 6.86 13.42
N LEU A 3 -12.43 6.84 13.63
CA LEU A 3 -11.71 7.88 14.36
C LEU A 3 -11.01 8.80 13.35
N ASP A 4 -11.54 10.02 13.24
CA ASP A 4 -11.03 11.06 12.33
C ASP A 4 -9.90 11.84 12.99
N ILE A 5 -8.71 11.85 12.39
CA ILE A 5 -7.53 12.53 12.92
C ILE A 5 -6.90 13.40 11.84
N LYS A 6 -6.69 14.67 12.17
CA LYS A 6 -5.95 15.55 11.25
C LYS A 6 -4.46 15.21 11.24
N ASP A 7 -3.81 15.29 12.40
CA ASP A 7 -2.37 15.09 12.53
C ASP A 7 -2.10 14.29 13.81
N THR A 8 -1.27 13.24 13.73
CA THR A 8 -0.76 12.54 14.91
C THR A 8 0.63 11.96 14.64
N VAL A 9 1.29 11.48 15.69
CA VAL A 9 2.55 10.73 15.54
C VAL A 9 2.28 9.23 15.49
N LEU A 10 1.34 8.77 16.31
CA LEU A 10 0.98 7.37 16.47
C LEU A 10 -0.53 7.24 16.64
N CYS A 11 -1.15 6.32 15.91
CA CYS A 11 -2.54 5.94 16.13
C CYS A 11 -2.73 4.42 16.09
N LEU A 12 -3.71 3.94 16.87
CA LEU A 12 -4.20 2.57 16.86
C LEU A 12 -5.72 2.61 17.06
N ALA A 13 -6.48 2.15 16.08
CA ALA A 13 -7.92 1.94 16.19
C ALA A 13 -8.35 0.82 15.25
N ASN A 14 -9.65 0.48 15.22
CA ASN A 14 -10.14 -0.46 14.20
C ASN A 14 -10.32 0.24 12.85
N ASP A 15 -11.00 1.39 12.84
CA ASP A 15 -11.31 2.15 11.63
C ASP A 15 -10.72 3.56 11.79
N LEU A 16 -9.87 3.98 10.86
CA LEU A 16 -9.15 5.26 10.89
C LEU A 16 -9.32 6.04 9.59
N ASP A 17 -9.61 7.34 9.72
CA ASP A 17 -9.45 8.34 8.66
C ASP A 17 -8.42 9.37 9.17
N ILE A 18 -7.26 9.44 8.50
CA ILE A 18 -6.15 10.28 8.92
C ILE A 18 -5.65 11.15 7.77
N LYS A 19 -5.44 12.44 8.01
CA LYS A 19 -4.78 13.27 7.01
C LYS A 19 -3.26 13.07 7.02
N ASP A 20 -2.60 13.20 8.17
CA ASP A 20 -1.15 13.03 8.29
C ASP A 20 -0.77 12.23 9.57
N THR A 21 0.08 11.21 9.45
CA THR A 21 0.72 10.56 10.61
C THR A 21 2.15 10.12 10.33
N VAL A 22 2.87 9.70 11.37
CA VAL A 22 4.15 9.00 11.21
C VAL A 22 3.93 7.48 11.22
N LEU A 23 3.12 7.00 12.16
CA LEU A 23 2.84 5.57 12.34
C LEU A 23 1.36 5.34 12.65
N CYS A 24 0.74 4.36 11.99
CA CYS A 24 -0.61 3.93 12.32
C CYS A 24 -0.81 2.43 12.14
N PHE A 25 -1.75 1.90 12.92
CA PHE A 25 -2.22 0.52 12.87
C PHE A 25 -3.75 0.53 12.87
N ALA A 26 -4.37 -0.15 11.91
CA ALA A 26 -5.82 -0.29 11.83
C ALA A 26 -6.25 -1.68 11.36
N ASN A 27 -7.54 -1.95 11.36
CA ASN A 27 -8.09 -2.95 10.44
C ASN A 27 -8.39 -2.27 9.11
N ASP A 28 -9.14 -1.17 9.14
CA ASP A 28 -9.52 -0.37 7.97
C ASP A 28 -8.90 1.02 8.13
N LEU A 29 -8.11 1.44 7.14
CA LEU A 29 -7.37 2.69 7.18
C LEU A 29 -7.51 3.45 5.86
N ASP A 30 -8.07 4.66 5.93
CA ASP A 30 -7.96 5.68 4.88
C ASP A 30 -6.99 6.76 5.37
N ILE A 31 -5.95 7.03 4.58
CA ILE A 31 -4.96 8.02 4.96
C ILE A 31 -4.37 8.77 3.76
N LYS A 32 -4.20 10.07 3.92
CA LYS A 32 -3.56 10.86 2.87
C LYS A 32 -2.04 10.69 2.86
N ASP A 33 -1.36 10.89 3.99
CA ASP A 33 0.09 10.84 4.07
C ASP A 33 0.58 10.11 5.35
N THR A 34 1.49 9.15 5.20
CA THR A 34 2.21 8.54 6.34
C THR A 34 3.65 8.19 6.03
N VAL A 35 4.42 7.85 7.07
CA VAL A 35 5.73 7.21 6.89
C VAL A 35 5.59 5.70 6.94
N LEU A 36 4.81 5.17 7.90
CA LEU A 36 4.60 3.74 8.11
C LEU A 36 3.15 3.46 8.50
N CYS A 37 2.54 2.46 7.86
CA CYS A 37 1.21 1.97 8.22
C CYS A 37 1.10 0.45 8.13
N PHE A 38 0.21 -0.09 8.96
CA PHE A 38 -0.21 -1.49 8.93
C PHE A 38 -1.74 -1.53 9.00
N ALA A 39 -2.38 -2.23 8.07
CA ALA A 39 -3.83 -2.45 8.11
C ALA A 39 -4.18 -3.85 7.60
N ASN A 40 -5.46 -4.23 7.66
CA ASN A 40 -5.95 -5.32 6.81
C ASN A 40 -6.33 -4.72 5.46
N ASP A 41 -7.16 -3.67 5.48
CA ASP A 41 -7.64 -2.95 4.31
C ASP A 41 -7.10 -1.51 4.37
N LEU A 42 -6.36 -1.12 3.34
CA LEU A 42 -5.64 0.16 3.30
C LEU A 42 -5.91 0.90 1.98
N ASP A 43 -6.50 2.09 2.08
CA ASP A 43 -6.51 3.10 1.01
C ASP A 43 -5.58 4.24 1.44
N ILE A 44 -4.59 4.55 0.61
CA ILE A 44 -3.62 5.58 0.92
C ILE A 44 -3.14 6.35 -0.30
N LYS A 45 -2.98 7.66 -0.14
CA LYS A 45 -2.40 8.46 -1.22
C LYS A 45 -0.88 8.28 -1.30
N ASP A 46 -0.16 8.55 -0.22
CA ASP A 46 1.31 8.55 -0.21
C ASP A 46 1.88 7.91 1.07
N THR A 47 2.85 7.00 0.93
CA THR A 47 3.66 6.48 2.07
C THR A 47 5.10 6.19 1.71
N VAL A 48 5.92 5.96 2.73
CA VAL A 48 7.25 5.36 2.54
C VAL A 48 7.17 3.83 2.63
N LEU A 49 6.42 3.31 3.61
CA LEU A 49 6.30 1.87 3.85
C LEU A 49 4.89 1.51 4.30
N CYS A 50 4.30 0.49 3.69
CA CYS A 50 3.01 -0.06 4.11
C CYS A 50 2.98 -1.59 4.08
N PHE A 51 2.13 -2.14 4.94
CA PHE A 51 1.78 -3.55 4.99
C PHE A 51 0.26 -3.67 5.10
N ALA A 52 -0.37 -4.42 4.20
CA ALA A 52 -1.79 -4.72 4.28
C ALA A 52 -2.11 -6.14 3.82
N ASN A 53 -3.35 -6.58 3.94
CA ASN A 53 -3.83 -7.70 3.13
C ASN A 53 -4.29 -7.17 1.78
N ASP A 54 -5.17 -6.16 1.81
CA ASP A 54 -5.73 -5.50 0.64
C ASP A 54 -5.25 -4.04 0.63
N LEU A 55 -4.57 -3.63 -0.44
CA LEU A 55 -3.92 -2.33 -0.55
C LEU A 55 -4.27 -1.63 -1.86
N ASP A 56 -4.92 -0.47 -1.76
CA ASP A 56 -5.01 0.52 -2.84
C ASP A 56 -4.13 1.72 -2.48
N ILE A 57 -3.19 2.05 -3.36
CA ILE A 57 -2.25 3.13 -3.11
C ILE A 57 -1.84 3.87 -4.37
N LYS A 58 -1.69 5.21 -4.29
CA LYS A 58 -1.11 5.95 -5.42
C LYS A 58 0.40 5.78 -5.48
N ASP A 59 1.09 6.13 -4.40
CA ASP A 59 2.55 6.23 -4.40
C ASP A 59 3.18 5.64 -3.12
N THR A 60 4.19 4.78 -3.28
CA THR A 60 5.04 4.34 -2.17
C THR A 60 6.50 4.10 -2.56
N VAL A 61 7.37 3.98 -1.57
CA VAL A 61 8.72 3.44 -1.79
C VAL A 61 8.71 1.91 -1.66
N LEU A 62 8.00 1.37 -0.67
CA LEU A 62 7.95 -0.06 -0.40
C LEU A 62 6.56 -0.48 0.10
N CYS A 63 6.00 -1.53 -0.47
CA CYS A 63 4.75 -2.13 0.00
C CYS A 63 4.79 -3.66 0.04
N PHE A 64 4.00 -4.22 0.95
CA PHE A 64 3.71 -5.64 1.06
C PHE A 64 2.20 -5.81 1.19
N ALA A 65 1.60 -6.62 0.32
CA ALA A 65 0.19 -6.96 0.42
C ALA A 65 -0.06 -8.42 0.04
N ASN A 66 -1.29 -8.91 0.22
CA ASN A 66 -1.74 -10.08 -0.53
C ASN A 66 -2.27 -9.60 -1.88
N ASP A 67 -3.19 -8.64 -1.87
CA ASP A 67 -3.82 -8.05 -3.03
C ASP A 67 -3.43 -6.56 -3.10
N LEU A 68 -2.80 -6.16 -4.21
CA LEU A 68 -2.21 -4.83 -4.38
C LEU A 68 -2.66 -4.19 -5.68
N ASP A 69 -3.35 -3.04 -5.59
CA ASP A 69 -3.54 -2.07 -6.67
C ASP A 69 -2.69 -0.83 -6.39
N ILE A 70 -1.78 -0.51 -7.31
CA ILE A 70 -0.87 0.61 -7.12
C ILE A 70 -0.52 1.32 -8.43
N LYS A 71 -0.40 2.66 -8.38
CA LYS A 71 0.11 3.39 -9.55
C LYS A 71 1.63 3.29 -9.64
N ASP A 72 2.33 3.69 -8.58
CA ASP A 72 3.76 3.89 -8.63
C ASP A 72 4.46 3.37 -7.37
N THR A 73 5.52 2.56 -7.55
CA THR A 73 6.41 2.17 -6.44
C THR A 73 7.85 1.96 -6.88
N VAL A 74 8.77 1.95 -5.91
CA VAL A 74 10.12 1.46 -6.14
C VAL A 74 10.18 -0.06 -5.98
N LEU A 75 9.52 -0.60 -4.95
CA LEU A 75 9.55 -2.03 -4.63
C LEU A 75 8.20 -2.50 -4.09
N CYS A 76 7.66 -3.59 -4.64
CA CYS A 76 6.46 -4.23 -4.11
C CYS A 76 6.57 -5.75 -4.03
N PHE A 77 5.86 -6.31 -3.06
CA PHE A 77 5.64 -7.73 -2.88
C PHE A 77 4.13 -7.97 -2.70
N ALA A 78 3.54 -8.80 -3.55
CA ALA A 78 2.15 -9.20 -3.43
C ALA A 78 1.94 -10.67 -3.81
N ASN A 79 0.76 -11.22 -3.54
CA ASN A 79 0.33 -12.43 -4.25
C ASN A 79 -0.28 -12.01 -5.59
N ASP A 80 -1.26 -11.10 -5.54
CA ASP A 80 -1.95 -10.57 -6.71
C ASP A 80 -1.61 -9.07 -6.83
N LEU A 81 -1.03 -8.68 -7.96
CA LEU A 81 -0.50 -7.32 -8.18
C LEU A 81 -1.06 -6.73 -9.47
N ASP A 82 -1.81 -5.63 -9.35
CA ASP A 82 -2.10 -4.70 -10.45
C ASP A 82 -1.27 -3.43 -10.25
N ILE A 83 -0.42 -3.10 -11.23
CA ILE A 83 0.48 -1.95 -11.12
C ILE A 83 0.74 -1.25 -12.44
N LYS A 84 0.79 0.08 -12.41
CA LYS A 84 1.23 0.84 -13.59
C LYS A 84 2.75 0.76 -13.74
N ASP A 85 3.49 1.36 -12.81
CA ASP A 85 4.93 1.54 -12.95
C ASP A 85 5.69 1.10 -11.67
N THR A 86 6.75 0.31 -11.83
CA THR A 86 7.68 -0.04 -10.73
C THR A 86 9.13 -0.20 -11.17
N VAL A 87 10.06 -0.13 -10.21
CA VAL A 87 11.44 -0.56 -10.45
C VAL A 87 11.58 -2.07 -10.24
N LEU A 88 10.98 -2.63 -9.19
CA LEU A 88 11.09 -4.04 -8.85
C LEU A 88 9.79 -4.58 -8.24
N CYS A 89 9.27 -5.69 -8.77
CA CYS A 89 8.12 -6.37 -8.19
C CYS A 89 8.34 -7.89 -8.02
N PHE A 90 7.68 -8.42 -6.99
CA PHE A 90 7.52 -9.85 -6.75
C PHE A 90 6.04 -10.14 -6.57
N ALA A 91 5.50 -11.04 -7.39
CA ALA A 91 4.09 -11.42 -7.37
C ALA A 91 3.91 -12.93 -7.64
N ASN A 92 2.76 -13.50 -7.32
CA ASN A 92 2.33 -14.75 -7.96
C ASN A 92 1.68 -14.40 -9.30
N ASP A 93 0.65 -13.57 -9.24
CA ASP A 93 -0.13 -13.09 -10.39
C ASP A 93 0.10 -11.58 -10.57
N LEU A 94 0.54 -11.19 -11.76
CA LEU A 94 0.96 -9.81 -12.07
C LEU A 94 0.23 -9.26 -13.29
N ASP A 95 -0.44 -8.12 -13.14
CA ASP A 95 -0.83 -7.23 -14.24
C ASP A 95 0.01 -5.96 -14.18
N ILE A 96 0.80 -5.68 -15.21
CA ILE A 96 1.75 -4.56 -15.20
C ILE A 96 1.94 -3.86 -16.54
N LYS A 97 2.03 -2.53 -16.49
CA LYS A 97 2.35 -1.71 -17.67
C LYS A 97 3.86 -1.52 -17.88
N ASP A 98 4.61 -1.07 -16.88
CA ASP A 98 6.05 -0.81 -17.02
C ASP A 98 6.86 -1.26 -15.78
N THR A 99 7.97 -1.98 -16.00
CA THR A 99 8.93 -2.33 -14.94
C THR A 99 10.36 -2.47 -15.44
N VAL A 100 11.33 -2.28 -14.53
CA VAL A 100 12.72 -2.63 -14.79
C VAL A 100 12.99 -4.12 -14.53
N LEU A 101 12.39 -4.70 -13.49
CA LEU A 101 12.57 -6.11 -13.12
C LEU A 101 11.33 -6.67 -12.41
N CYS A 102 10.87 -7.84 -12.83
CA CYS A 102 9.76 -8.55 -12.20
C CYS A 102 10.07 -10.03 -11.97
N PHE A 103 9.55 -10.56 -10.86
CA PHE A 103 9.52 -11.99 -10.57
C PHE A 103 8.06 -12.39 -10.31
N ALA A 104 7.43 -13.03 -11.29
CA ALA A 104 6.04 -13.49 -11.21
C ALA A 104 5.89 -14.93 -11.72
N ASN A 105 4.92 -15.67 -11.18
CA ASN A 105 4.56 -16.99 -11.70
C ASN A 105 3.69 -16.84 -12.96
N GLU A 106 2.72 -15.94 -12.90
CA GLU A 106 1.84 -15.55 -14.00
C GLU A 106 1.96 -14.03 -14.21
N CYS A 107 2.05 -13.60 -15.46
CA CYS A 107 2.21 -12.20 -15.81
C CYS A 107 1.38 -11.87 -17.06
N SER A 108 0.49 -10.90 -16.91
CA SER A 108 -0.23 -10.19 -17.96
C SER A 108 0.25 -8.74 -18.05
N SER A 109 0.10 -8.17 -19.25
CA SER A 109 0.53 -6.81 -19.61
C SER A 109 -0.43 -6.21 -20.62
#